data_AF-A0A8S0FXM8-F1
#
_entry.id   AF-A0A8S0FXM8-F1
#
_cell.length_a   1.000
_cell.length_b   1.000
_cell.length_c   1.000
_cell.angle_alpha   90.00
_cell.angle_beta   90.00
_cell.angle_gamma   90.00
#
_symmetry.space_group_name_H-M   'P 1'
#
loop_
_entity.id
_entity.type
_entity.pdbx_description
1 polymer ?
#
loop_
_entity_poly.entity_id
_entity_poly.type
_entity_poly.pdbx_seq_one_letter_code
_entity_poly.pdbx_strand_id
1 'polypeptide(L)' 'MVDITRVRRESLRWSLLVALNKTRPYTASETLLLDVSRAIYPDTTPLELRRELDYLADRKMVELVEKTFWRLVC' A
#
# COMPACT_ATOMS: atom_id res chain seq x y z
N MET A 1 9.06 4.24 -25.32
CA MET A 1 7.67 4.55 -24.93
C MET A 1 7.53 4.23 -23.45
N VAL A 2 7.13 5.18 -22.62
CA VAL A 2 7.01 4.98 -21.17
C VAL A 2 5.80 4.09 -20.89
N ASP A 3 6.00 3.02 -20.11
CA ASP A 3 4.90 2.19 -19.66
C ASP A 3 4.15 2.88 -18.50
N ILE A 4 3.07 3.57 -18.85
CA ILE A 4 2.23 4.31 -17.90
C ILE A 4 1.64 3.37 -16.82
N THR A 5 1.39 2.10 -17.15
CA THR A 5 0.86 1.12 -16.20
C THR A 5 1.90 0.71 -15.16
N ARG A 6 3.17 0.64 -15.57
CA ARG A 6 4.28 0.40 -14.67
C ARG A 6 4.49 1.58 -13.72
N VAL A 7 4.50 2.80 -14.26
CA VAL A 7 4.64 4.03 -13.45
C VAL A 7 3.53 4.09 -12.39
N ARG A 8 2.28 3.80 -12.76
CA ARG A 8 1.16 3.78 -11.82
C ARG A 8 1.36 2.78 -10.68
N ARG A 9 1.81 1.55 -10.97
CA ARG A 9 2.06 0.51 -9.95
C ARG A 9 3.17 0.92 -8.99
N GLU A 10 4.27 1.46 -9.51
CA GLU A 10 5.38 1.92 -8.69
C GLU A 10 4.98 3.12 -7.80
N SER A 11 4.23 4.07 -8.37
CA SER A 11 3.66 5.21 -7.63
C SER A 11 2.70 4.80 -6.53
N LEU A 12 1.84 3.80 -6.77
CA LEU A 12 0.91 3.28 -5.76
C LEU A 12 1.67 2.65 -4.59
N ARG A 13 2.66 1.80 -4.87
CA ARG A 13 3.51 1.19 -3.83
C ARG A 13 4.22 2.23 -2.98
N TRP A 14 4.80 3.25 -3.62
CA TRP A 14 5.44 4.35 -2.92
C TRP A 14 4.45 5.08 -2.00
N SER A 15 3.25 5.37 -2.50
CA SER A 15 2.20 6.03 -1.73
C SER A 15 1.78 5.22 -0.49
N LEU A 16 1.72 3.89 -0.61
CA LEU A 16 1.44 3.00 0.53
C LEU A 16 2.55 3.03 1.59
N LEU A 17 3.81 2.99 1.17
CA LEU A 17 4.95 3.11 2.10
C LEU A 17 4.94 4.46 2.82
N VAL A 18 4.65 5.55 2.11
CA VAL A 18 4.50 6.89 2.72
C VAL A 18 3.35 6.93 3.71
N ALA A 19 2.20 6.35 3.37
CA ALA A 19 1.05 6.28 4.27
C ALA A 19 1.39 5.49 5.55
N LEU A 20 1.99 4.31 5.40
CA LEU A 20 2.40 3.46 6.53
C LEU A 20 3.51 4.10 7.38
N ASN A 21 4.40 4.89 6.78
CA ASN A 21 5.40 5.64 7.53
C ASN A 21 4.75 6.71 8.41
N LYS A 22 3.70 7.37 7.91
CA LYS A 22 2.96 8.40 8.67
C LYS A 22 2.14 7.83 9.82
N THR A 23 1.73 6.57 9.78
CA THR A 23 0.95 5.95 10.86
C THR A 23 1.81 5.43 12.01
N ARG A 24 3.15 5.49 11.90
CA ARG A 24 4.05 5.05 12.98
C ARG A 24 3.79 5.81 14.28
N PRO A 25 3.83 5.13 15.45
CA PRO A 25 4.23 3.74 15.69
C PRO A 25 3.12 2.69 15.50
N TYR A 26 1.93 3.10 15.05
CA TYR A 26 0.73 2.27 14.98
C TYR A 26 0.59 1.50 13.65
N THR A 27 -0.27 0.50 13.66
CA THR A 27 -0.73 -0.24 12.47
C THR A 27 -1.74 0.59 11.68
N ALA A 28 -1.67 0.55 10.36
CA ALA A 28 -2.70 1.11 9.49
C ALA A 28 -3.75 0.06 9.15
N SER A 29 -5.02 0.47 9.08
CA SER A 29 -6.08 -0.40 8.57
C SER A 29 -6.05 -0.44 7.04
N GLU A 30 -6.41 -1.59 6.46
CA GLU A 30 -6.50 -1.75 5.00
C GLU A 30 -7.53 -0.79 4.39
N THR A 31 -8.61 -0.48 5.09
CA THR A 31 -9.60 0.54 4.67
C THR A 31 -8.97 1.92 4.54
N LEU A 32 -8.16 2.34 5.52
CA LEU A 32 -7.45 3.63 5.46
C LEU A 32 -6.49 3.68 4.26
N LEU A 33 -5.75 2.59 4.03
CA LEU A 33 -4.83 2.48 2.90
C LEU A 33 -5.56 2.51 1.56
N LEU A 34 -6.74 1.91 1.48
CA LEU A 34 -7.59 1.95 0.29
C LEU A 34 -8.10 3.37 0.02
N ASP A 35 -8.53 4.10 1.05
CA ASP A 35 -9.01 5.47 0.90
C ASP A 35 -7.88 6.41 0.44
N VAL A 36 -6.67 6.26 1.00
CA VAL A 36 -5.48 6.99 0.53
C VAL A 36 -5.15 6.64 -0.93
N SER A 37 -5.24 5.36 -1.29
CA SER A 37 -5.00 4.93 -2.66
C SER A 37 -6.02 5.49 -3.64
N ARG A 38 -7.30 5.51 -3.25
CA ARG A 38 -8.41 6.07 -4.05
C ARG A 38 -8.35 7.58 -4.21
N ALA A 39 -7.77 8.29 -3.25
CA ALA A 39 -7.51 9.72 -3.38
C ALA A 39 -6.53 10.04 -4.52
N ILE A 40 -5.65 9.11 -4.88
CA ILE A 40 -4.68 9.25 -5.97
C ILE A 40 -5.23 8.61 -7.26
N TYR A 41 -5.76 7.40 -7.15
CA TYR A 41 -6.29 6.60 -8.25
C TYR A 41 -7.68 6.05 -7.88
N PRO A 42 -8.77 6.75 -8.26
CA PRO A 42 -10.13 6.43 -7.81
C PRO A 42 -10.63 5.02 -8.17
N ASP A 43 -10.07 4.44 -9.23
CA ASP A 43 -10.37 3.11 -9.74
C ASP A 43 -9.62 1.98 -9.00
N THR A 44 -8.85 2.31 -7.96
CA THR A 44 -8.14 1.31 -7.15
C THR A 44 -9.13 0.41 -6.42
N THR A 45 -8.96 -0.89 -6.63
CA THR A 45 -9.78 -1.94 -6.00
C THR A 45 -9.10 -2.47 -4.73
N PRO A 46 -9.89 -3.00 -3.76
CA PRO A 46 -9.31 -3.65 -2.57
C PRO A 46 -8.38 -4.81 -2.92
N LEU A 47 -8.70 -5.58 -3.97
CA LEU A 47 -7.88 -6.71 -4.42
C LEU A 47 -6.52 -6.26 -4.97
N GLU A 48 -6.51 -5.18 -5.74
CA GLU A 48 -5.27 -4.58 -6.25
C GLU A 48 -4.40 -4.09 -5.08
N LEU A 49 -5.00 -3.37 -4.12
CA LEU A 49 -4.31 -2.92 -2.92
C LEU A 49 -3.66 -4.10 -2.17
N ARG A 50 -4.43 -5.17 -1.92
CA ARG A 50 -3.95 -6.36 -1.22
C ARG A 50 -2.75 -6.98 -1.92
N ARG A 51 -2.82 -7.12 -3.24
CA ARG A 51 -1.70 -7.66 -4.04
C ARG A 51 -0.43 -6.82 -3.92
N GLU A 52 -0.56 -5.49 -3.93
CA GLU A 52 0.61 -4.62 -3.78
C GLU A 52 1.17 -4.65 -2.34
N LEU A 53 0.32 -4.78 -1.32
CA LEU A 53 0.75 -4.96 0.08
C LEU A 53 1.45 -6.30 0.29
N ASP A 54 0.92 -7.39 -0.27
CA ASP A 54 1.56 -8.72 -0.24
C ASP A 54 2.93 -8.67 -0.91
N TYR A 55 3.06 -7.98 -2.05
CA TYR A 55 4.36 -7.77 -2.71
C TYR A 55 5.37 -7.00 -1.83
N LEU A 56 4.92 -5.99 -1.09
CA LEU A 56 5.76 -5.25 -0.14
C LEU A 56 6.14 -6.12 1.06
N ALA A 57 5.25 -7.03 1.48
CA ALA A 57 5.48 -7.97 2.56
C ALA A 57 6.53 -9.01 2.20
N ASP A 58 6.48 -9.54 0.98
CA ASP A 58 7.48 -10.46 0.43
C ASP A 58 8.89 -9.84 0.43
N ARG A 59 8.97 -8.52 0.25
CA ARG A 59 10.22 -7.74 0.32
C ARG A 59 10.60 -7.27 1.72
N LYS A 60 9.89 -7.73 2.76
CA LYS A 60 10.12 -7.38 4.17
C LYS A 60 10.03 -5.88 4.46
N MET A 61 9.28 -5.13 3.65
CA MET A 61 9.05 -3.71 3.86
C MET A 61 7.87 -3.46 4.80
N VAL A 62 6.86 -4.32 4.73
CA VAL A 62 5.65 -4.25 5.56
C VAL A 62 5.35 -5.61 6.18
N GLU A 63 4.65 -5.63 7.30
CA GLU A 63 4.17 -6.83 7.97
C GLU A 63 2.65 -6.76 8.15
N LEU A 64 2.00 -7.91 7.95
CA LEU A 64 0.60 -8.10 8.29
C LEU A 64 0.52 -8.47 9.77
N VAL A 65 -0.03 -7.58 10.59
CA VAL A 65 -0.17 -7.81 12.04
C VAL A 65 -1.43 -8.61 12.35
N GLU A 66 -2.51 -8.34 11.63
CA GLU A 66 -3.79 -9.04 11.72
C GLU A 66 -4.45 -9.04 10.34
N LYS A 67 -5.57 -9.76 10.14
CA LYS A 67 -6.27 -9.91 8.85
C LYS A 67 -6.37 -8.62 8.03
N THR A 68 -6.58 -7.46 8.67
CA THR A 68 -6.83 -6.17 8.03
C THR A 68 -5.83 -5.07 8.44
N PHE A 69 -4.79 -5.41 9.23
CA PHE A 69 -3.86 -4.43 9.80
C PHE A 69 -2.43 -4.64 9.31
N TRP A 70 -1.83 -3.54 8.83
CA TRP A 70 -0.49 -3.53 8.24
C TRP A 70 0.44 -2.58 8.98
N ARG A 71 1.72 -2.93 9.07
CA ARG A 71 2.76 -2.13 9.71
C ARG A 71 4.01 -2.06 8.86
N LEU A 72 4.69 -0.91 8.87
CA LEU A 72 5.97 -0.73 8.18
C LEU A 72 7.11 -1.31 9.03
N VAL A 73 7.97 -2.14 8.42
CA VAL A 73 9.08 -2.85 9.09
C VAL A 73 10.42 -2.13 8.94
N CYS A 74 10.61 -1.31 7.89
CA CYS A 74 11.89 -0.67 7.57
C CYS A 74 12.34 0.47 8.49
#